data_AF-A0A8W7P733-F1
#
_entry.id   AF-A0A8W7P733-F1
#
_cell.length_a   1.000
_cell.length_b   1.000
_cell.length_c   1.000
_cell.angle_alpha   90.00
_cell.angle_beta   90.00
_cell.angle_gamma   90.00
#
_symmetry.space_group_name_H-M   'P 1'
#
loop_
_entity.id
_entity.type
_entity.pdbx_description
1 polymer ?
#
loop_
_entity_poly.entity_id
_entity_poly.type
_entity_poly.pdbx_seq_one_letter_code
_entity_poly.pdbx_strand_id
1 'polypeptide(L)'
;MENELPNVPNRRNYEKLNVEQSLRLIAEVERRLALWQKRSEFYKNGIRRRDAWTEIGGLLDLTVEEASYQWRKLLTSYRTYKSKLRKSQQSGAGTHQI
;
A
#
# COMPACT_ATOMS: atom_id res chain seq x y z
N MET A 1 25.07 4.76 -25.84
CA MET A 1 24.20 5.10 -24.70
C MET A 1 23.18 3.98 -24.59
N GLU A 2 23.53 2.92 -23.87
CA GLU A 2 22.64 1.79 -23.63
C GLU A 2 21.50 2.29 -22.74
N ASN A 3 20.31 2.43 -23.33
CA ASN A 3 19.09 2.60 -22.56
C ASN A 3 18.77 1.23 -21.95
N GLU A 4 19.40 0.93 -20.80
CA GLU A 4 18.97 -0.16 -19.95
C GLU A 4 17.52 0.13 -19.54
N LEU A 5 16.58 -0.52 -20.23
CA LEU A 5 15.19 -0.56 -19.81
C LEU A 5 15.19 -1.05 -18.35
N PRO A 6 14.57 -0.31 -17.40
CA PRO A 6 14.58 -0.71 -16.01
C PRO A 6 14.01 -2.14 -15.94
N ASN A 7 14.85 -3.06 -15.46
CA ASN A 7 14.53 -4.46 -15.23
C ASN A 7 13.21 -4.54 -14.47
N VAL A 8 12.09 -4.74 -15.18
CA VAL A 8 10.76 -4.80 -14.57
C VAL A 8 10.69 -6.14 -13.85
N PRO A 9 10.74 -6.18 -12.50
CA PRO A 9 10.82 -7.45 -11.80
C PRO A 9 9.55 -8.25 -12.09
N ASN A 10 9.74 -9.53 -12.41
CA ASN A 10 8.68 -10.51 -12.52
C ASN A 10 7.75 -10.37 -11.30
N ARG A 11 6.44 -10.19 -11.54
CA ARG A 11 5.34 -9.81 -10.60
C ARG A 11 5.27 -10.57 -9.26
N ARG A 12 6.12 -11.59 -9.06
CA ARG A 12 6.16 -12.51 -7.93
C ARG A 12 7.25 -12.20 -6.89
N ASN A 13 8.24 -11.37 -7.17
CA ASN A 13 9.43 -11.25 -6.32
C ASN A 13 9.85 -9.80 -6.04
N TYR A 14 8.92 -8.97 -5.58
CA TYR A 14 9.28 -7.65 -5.04
C TYR A 14 9.84 -7.82 -3.62
N GLU A 15 11.02 -7.26 -3.38
CA GLU A 15 11.68 -7.29 -2.08
C GLU A 15 10.76 -6.79 -0.96
N LYS A 16 10.75 -7.49 0.16
CA LYS A 16 9.88 -7.13 1.28
C LYS A 16 10.44 -5.88 1.94
N LEU A 17 9.64 -4.80 1.97
CA LEU A 17 10.03 -3.59 2.70
C LEU A 17 10.28 -3.91 4.18
N ASN A 18 11.34 -3.32 4.72
CA ASN A 18 11.57 -3.35 6.14
C ASN A 18 10.49 -2.52 6.89
N VAL A 19 10.47 -2.60 8.21
CA VAL A 19 9.45 -1.91 9.03
C VAL A 19 9.52 -0.39 8.84
N GLU A 20 10.72 0.18 8.79
CA GLU A 20 10.92 1.62 8.64
C GLU A 20 10.46 2.13 7.26
N GLN A 21 10.84 1.44 6.18
CA GLN A 21 10.41 1.72 4.81
C GLN A 21 8.89 1.58 4.69
N SER A 22 8.29 0.59 5.36
CA SER A 22 6.83 0.43 5.40
C SER A 22 6.16 1.61 6.10
N LEU A 23 6.71 2.08 7.23
CA LEU A 23 6.19 3.24 7.95
C LEU A 23 6.34 4.53 7.14
N ARG A 24 7.50 4.73 6.49
CA ARG A 24 7.73 5.86 5.58
C ARG A 24 6.76 5.82 4.40
N LEU A 25 6.55 4.66 3.78
CA LEU A 25 5.58 4.47 2.71
C LEU A 25 4.16 4.86 3.17
N ILE A 26 3.74 4.43 4.36
CA ILE A 26 2.43 4.80 4.91
C ILE A 26 2.32 6.31 5.09
N ALA A 27 3.31 6.95 5.73
CA ALA A 27 3.30 8.39 5.96
C ALA A 27 3.22 9.20 4.65
N GLU A 28 4.01 8.80 3.64
CA GLU A 28 4.03 9.47 2.35
C GLU A 28 2.75 9.26 1.53
N VAL A 29 2.12 8.09 1.65
CA VAL A 29 0.81 7.82 1.04
C VAL A 29 -0.27 8.63 1.75
N GLU A 30 -0.27 8.71 3.08
CA GLU A 30 -1.24 9.49 3.85
C GLU A 30 -1.20 10.99 3.47
N ARG A 31 0.01 11.55 3.29
CA ARG A 31 0.18 12.94 2.81
C ARG A 31 -0.39 13.17 1.40
N ARG A 32 -0.43 12.14 0.56
CA ARG A 32 -0.90 12.23 -0.84
C ARG A 32 -2.33 11.71 -0.98
N LEU A 33 -3.31 12.59 -0.79
CA LEU A 33 -4.75 12.30 -0.92
C LEU A 33 -5.13 11.62 -2.25
N ALA A 34 -4.39 11.89 -3.33
CA ALA A 34 -4.61 11.27 -4.64
C ALA A 34 -4.48 9.73 -4.65
N LEU A 35 -3.79 9.14 -3.66
CA LEU A 35 -3.50 7.71 -3.62
C LEU A 35 -4.55 6.90 -2.83
N TRP A 36 -5.09 7.46 -1.75
CA TRP A 36 -5.98 6.74 -0.84
C TRP A 36 -7.41 7.30 -0.79
N GLN A 37 -7.59 8.59 -1.10
CA GLN A 37 -8.90 9.24 -0.99
C GLN A 37 -9.74 9.01 -2.25
N LYS A 38 -10.44 7.88 -2.31
CA LYS A 38 -11.31 7.49 -3.44
C LYS A 38 -12.41 8.51 -3.81
N ARG A 39 -12.78 9.38 -2.86
CA ARG A 39 -13.80 10.44 -3.04
C ARG A 39 -13.21 11.73 -3.62
N SER A 40 -11.89 11.83 -3.75
CA SER A 40 -11.23 12.98 -4.34
C SER A 40 -11.24 12.90 -5.86
N GLU A 41 -11.47 14.02 -6.54
CA GLU A 41 -11.31 14.11 -8.00
C GLU A 41 -9.88 13.77 -8.44
N PHE A 42 -8.90 13.97 -7.56
CA PHE A 42 -7.50 13.63 -7.80
C PHE A 42 -7.23 12.13 -7.91
N TYR A 43 -8.10 11.28 -7.34
CA TYR A 43 -8.00 9.82 -7.48
C TYR A 43 -8.42 9.34 -8.89
N LYS A 44 -9.33 10.07 -9.56
CA LYS A 44 -9.75 9.79 -10.94
C LYS A 44 -8.67 10.19 -11.96
N ASN A 45 -7.79 11.13 -11.62
CA ASN A 45 -6.71 11.55 -12.49
C ASN A 45 -5.53 10.56 -12.44
N GLY A 46 -5.46 9.68 -13.46
CA GLY A 46 -4.42 8.66 -13.57
C GLY A 46 -3.00 9.23 -13.65
N ILE A 47 -2.82 10.46 -14.15
CA ILE A 47 -1.53 11.14 -14.24
C ILE A 47 -1.03 11.49 -12.85
N ARG A 48 -1.85 12.21 -12.06
CA ARG A 48 -1.50 12.59 -10.68
C ARG A 48 -1.21 11.38 -9.78
N ARG A 49 -1.92 10.28 -9.99
CA ARG A 49 -1.65 9.03 -9.27
C ARG A 49 -0.29 8.45 -9.63
N ARG A 50 0.07 8.46 -10.93
CA ARG A 50 1.39 8.01 -11.38
C ARG A 50 2.48 8.92 -10.80
N ASP A 51 2.33 10.23 -10.90
CA ASP A 51 3.29 11.21 -10.38
C ASP A 51 3.51 11.02 -8.86
N ALA A 52 2.42 10.87 -8.11
CA ALA A 52 2.48 10.58 -6.67
C ALA A 52 3.24 9.28 -6.35
N TRP A 53 3.05 8.22 -7.15
CA TRP A 53 3.82 6.99 -6.97
C TRP A 53 5.28 7.14 -7.42
N THR A 54 5.56 7.94 -8.45
CA THR A 54 6.92 8.22 -8.92
C THR A 54 7.71 8.96 -7.84
N GLU A 55 7.11 9.95 -7.19
CA GLU A 55 7.72 10.67 -6.07
C GLU A 55 8.04 9.74 -4.88
N ILE A 56 7.07 8.91 -4.49
CA ILE A 56 7.25 7.93 -3.41
C ILE A 56 8.32 6.90 -3.77
N GLY A 57 8.31 6.45 -5.03
CA GLY A 57 9.31 5.55 -5.58
C GLY A 57 10.72 6.13 -5.47
N GLY A 58 10.90 7.40 -5.87
CA GLY A 58 12.18 8.09 -5.75
C GLY A 58 12.66 8.26 -4.30
N LEU A 59 11.75 8.36 -3.32
CA LEU A 59 12.11 8.47 -1.90
C LEU A 59 12.53 7.14 -1.27
N LEU A 60 11.99 6.03 -1.78
CA LEU A 60 12.20 4.69 -1.22
C LEU A 60 13.10 3.80 -2.08
N ASP A 61 13.62 4.36 -3.17
CA ASP A 61 14.37 3.64 -4.22
C ASP A 61 13.57 2.45 -4.79
N LEU A 62 12.28 2.70 -5.05
CA LEU A 62 11.33 1.73 -5.59
C LEU A 62 10.77 2.22 -6.92
N THR A 63 10.44 1.28 -7.79
CA THR A 63 9.62 1.59 -8.97
C THR A 63 8.16 1.91 -8.57
N VAL A 64 7.46 2.62 -9.45
CA VAL A 64 6.01 2.89 -9.30
C VAL A 64 5.21 1.60 -9.08
N GLU A 65 5.56 0.53 -9.80
CA GLU A 65 4.92 -0.76 -9.67
C GLU A 65 5.16 -1.39 -8.29
N GLU A 66 6.41 -1.37 -7.82
CA GLU A 66 6.81 -1.84 -6.50
C GLU A 66 6.10 -1.09 -5.38
N ALA A 67 6.17 0.24 -5.38
CA ALA A 67 5.53 1.06 -4.36
C ALA A 67 4.02 0.79 -4.29
N SER A 68 3.36 0.68 -5.45
CA SER A 68 1.94 0.36 -5.52
C SER A 68 1.61 -1.06 -5.03
N TYR A 69 2.49 -2.03 -5.30
CA TYR A 69 2.34 -3.41 -4.87
C TYR A 69 2.52 -3.56 -3.36
N GLN A 70 3.56 -2.93 -2.80
CA GLN A 70 3.84 -2.93 -1.36
C GLN A 70 2.69 -2.28 -0.60
N TRP A 71 2.19 -1.15 -1.07
CA TRP A 71 1.00 -0.52 -0.51
C TRP A 71 -0.22 -1.43 -0.52
N ARG A 72 -0.45 -2.14 -1.62
CA ARG A 72 -1.55 -3.12 -1.73
C ARG A 72 -1.40 -4.26 -0.71
N LYS A 73 -0.18 -4.76 -0.47
CA LYS A 73 0.09 -5.76 0.57
C LYS A 73 -0.19 -5.20 1.96
N LEU A 74 0.29 -4.00 2.27
CA LEU A 74 0.03 -3.33 3.56
C LEU A 74 -1.47 -3.18 3.82
N LEU A 75 -2.24 -2.71 2.83
CA LEU A 75 -3.70 -2.61 2.93
C LEU A 75 -4.38 -3.97 3.12
N THR A 76 -3.91 -5.00 2.42
CA THR A 76 -4.47 -6.36 2.54
C THR A 76 -4.25 -6.93 3.95
N SER A 77 -3.04 -6.76 4.48
CA SER A 77 -2.71 -7.11 5.86
C SER A 77 -3.58 -6.33 6.83
N TYR A 78 -3.65 -5.00 6.69
CA TYR A 78 -4.47 -4.14 7.54
C TYR A 78 -5.95 -4.57 7.56
N ARG A 79 -6.56 -4.83 6.39
CA ARG A 79 -7.94 -5.31 6.28
C ARG A 79 -8.13 -6.67 6.97
N THR A 80 -7.16 -7.57 6.82
CA THR A 80 -7.16 -8.87 7.48
C THR A 80 -7.11 -8.73 8.99
N TYR A 81 -6.18 -7.92 9.52
CA TYR A 81 -6.08 -7.64 10.96
C TYR A 81 -7.34 -6.96 11.49
N LYS A 82 -7.88 -5.97 10.78
CA LYS A 82 -9.13 -5.29 11.13
C LYS A 82 -10.32 -6.26 11.17
N SER A 83 -10.41 -7.18 10.22
CA SER A 83 -11.44 -8.21 10.20
C SER A 83 -11.30 -9.18 11.37
N LYS A 84 -10.08 -9.62 11.68
CA LYS A 84 -9.78 -10.46 12.85
C LYS A 84 -10.14 -9.76 14.17
N LEU A 85 -9.78 -8.48 14.32
CA LEU A 85 -10.11 -7.67 15.50
C LEU A 85 -11.62 -7.53 15.67
N ARG A 86 -12.36 -7.26 14.58
CA ARG A 86 -13.83 -7.19 14.63
C ARG A 86 -14.43 -8.54 15.06
N LYS A 87 -13.90 -9.65 14.54
CA LYS A 87 -14.34 -11.00 14.93
C LYS A 87 -14.01 -11.32 16.39
N SER A 88 -12.81 -10.97 16.87
CA SER A 88 -12.42 -11.21 18.27
C SER A 88 -13.25 -10.38 19.25
N GLN A 89 -13.61 -9.13 18.89
CA GLN A 89 -14.54 -8.31 19.65
C GLN A 89 -15.97 -8.90 19.66
N GLN A 90 -16.38 -9.58 18.60
CA GLN A 90 -17.70 -10.21 18.50
C GLN A 90 -17.76 -11.59 19.21
N SER A 91 -16.64 -12.28 19.36
CA SER A 91 -16.56 -13.59 20.03
C SER A 91 -16.61 -13.54 21.56
N GLY A 92 -16.79 -12.37 22.18
CA GLY A 92 -17.05 -12.22 23.61
C GLY A 92 -18.54 -12.30 24.03
N ALA A 93 -19.48 -12.36 23.08
CA ALA A 93 -20.92 -12.34 23.34
C ALA A 93 -21.61 -13.71 23.12
N GLY A 94 -20.89 -14.79 23.40
CA GLY A 94 -21.34 -16.17 23.18
C GLY A 94 -21.37 -17.04 24.44
N THR A 95 -21.56 -16.46 25.62
CA THR A 95 -22.06 -17.23 26.78
C THR A 95 -23.55 -17.41 26.63
N HIS A 96 -23.98 -18.47 25.95
CA HIS A 96 -25.33 -19.01 26.14
C HIS A 96 -25.20 -20.29 26.97
N GLN A 97 -25.45 -20.12 28.28
CA GLN A 97 -25.64 -21.21 29.23
C GLN A 97 -26.99 -21.89 29.00
N ILE A 98 -27.11 -23.07 29.63
CA ILE A 98 -28.28 -23.95 29.85
C ILE A 98 -28.41 -25.06 28.80
#